data_AF-A0A1F8E912-F1
#
_entry.id   AF-A0A1F8E912-F1
#
_cell.length_a   1.000
_cell.length_b   1.000
_cell.length_c   1.000
_cell.angle_alpha   90.00
_cell.angle_beta   90.00
_cell.angle_gamma   90.00
#
_symmetry.space_group_name_H-M   'P 1'
#
loop_
_entity.id
_entity.type
_entity.pdbx_description
1 polymer ?
#
loop_
_entity_poly.entity_id
_entity_poly.type
_entity_poly.pdbx_seq_one_letter_code
_entity_poly.pdbx_strand_id
1 'polypeptide(L)'
;MKTRFWLSEYGLYLSWAIALVSMVASLYFSEVVGIVPCILCWLQRIAMYPLVAIIAVGIIRRDKVVSLYVLPLSIIGAIIAFYQNLLIWGVVSETLAPCSFGVSCVTQSFVVLNFITIPLLSLVSFLIITILMAVHWKYNNE
;
A
#
# COMPACT_ATOMS: atom_id res chain seq x y z
N MET A 1 -15.14 -23.53 10.23
CA MET A 1 -14.60 -22.85 11.43
C MET A 1 -13.06 -22.86 11.47
N LYS A 2 -12.40 -24.02 11.32
CA LYS A 2 -10.92 -24.19 11.38
C LYS A 2 -10.12 -23.33 10.38
N THR A 3 -10.62 -23.17 9.14
CA THR A 3 -9.97 -22.38 8.08
C THR A 3 -10.00 -20.87 8.36
N ARG A 4 -11.06 -20.35 8.98
CA ARG A 4 -11.18 -18.92 9.32
C ARG A 4 -10.22 -18.50 10.44
N PHE A 5 -9.98 -19.38 11.42
CA PHE A 5 -9.00 -19.14 12.48
C PHE A 5 -7.57 -19.06 11.93
N TRP A 6 -7.19 -19.99 11.04
CA TRP A 6 -5.88 -19.93 10.35
C TRP A 6 -5.72 -18.66 9.51
N LEU A 7 -6.74 -18.26 8.73
CA LEU A 7 -6.68 -17.02 7.95
C LEU A 7 -6.51 -15.75 8.81
N SER A 8 -7.05 -15.74 10.03
CA SER A 8 -6.89 -14.63 10.97
C SER A 8 -5.45 -14.52 11.49
N GLU A 9 -4.92 -15.62 12.03
CA GLU A 9 -3.60 -15.64 12.66
C GLU A 9 -2.48 -15.42 11.63
N TYR A 10 -2.54 -16.11 10.49
CA TYR A 10 -1.58 -15.93 9.39
C TYR A 10 -1.82 -14.66 8.56
N GLY A 11 -3.04 -14.11 8.58
CA GLY A 11 -3.39 -12.90 7.82
C GLY A 11 -2.65 -11.65 8.28
N LEU A 12 -2.38 -11.53 9.59
CA LEU A 12 -1.55 -10.46 10.15
C LEU A 12 -0.10 -10.55 9.67
N TYR A 13 0.51 -11.74 9.77
CA TYR A 13 1.88 -11.97 9.29
C TYR A 13 2.01 -11.75 7.79
N LEU A 14 1.02 -12.19 7.00
CA LEU A 14 1.01 -11.99 5.56
C LEU A 14 0.87 -10.51 5.19
N SER A 15 0.00 -9.78 5.88
CA SER A 15 -0.16 -8.32 5.70
C SER A 15 1.14 -7.59 6.00
N TRP A 16 1.83 -7.98 7.08
CA TRP A 16 3.13 -7.42 7.44
C TRP A 16 4.19 -7.70 6.37
N ALA A 17 4.29 -8.94 5.90
CA ALA A 17 5.24 -9.33 4.86
C ALA A 17 5.01 -8.55 3.56
N ILE A 18 3.75 -8.39 3.13
CA ILE A 18 3.39 -7.61 1.93
C ILE A 18 3.77 -6.13 2.11
N ALA A 19 3.48 -5.54 3.27
CA ALA A 19 3.84 -4.16 3.57
C ALA A 19 5.36 -3.96 3.55
N LEU A 20 6.12 -4.90 4.14
CA LEU A 20 7.58 -4.85 4.20
C LEU A 20 8.20 -4.99 2.80
N VAL A 21 7.75 -5.96 2.00
CA VAL A 21 8.21 -6.13 0.62
C VAL A 21 7.90 -4.89 -0.22
N SER A 22 6.70 -4.31 -0.05
CA SER A 22 6.30 -3.09 -0.77
C SER A 22 7.15 -1.89 -0.37
N MET A 23 7.49 -1.75 0.92
CA MET A 23 8.40 -0.73 1.42
C MET A 23 9.81 -0.91 0.83
N VAL A 24 10.39 -2.11 0.94
CA VAL A 24 11.74 -2.38 0.42
C VAL A 24 11.82 -2.16 -1.09
N ALA A 25 10.82 -2.63 -1.85
CA ALA A 25 10.74 -2.38 -3.29
C ALA A 25 10.73 -0.87 -3.59
N SER A 26 9.93 -0.10 -2.85
CA SER A 26 9.86 1.36 -3.00
C SER A 26 11.21 2.05 -2.71
N LEU A 27 11.95 1.62 -1.67
CA LEU A 27 13.28 2.15 -1.37
C LEU A 27 14.30 1.75 -2.45
N TYR A 28 14.27 0.50 -2.91
CA TYR A 28 15.19 -0.01 -3.93
C TYR A 28 15.13 0.82 -5.22
N PHE A 29 13.92 1.14 -5.70
CA PHE A 29 13.75 2.00 -6.87
C PHE A 29 14.26 3.43 -6.66
N SER A 30 14.19 3.96 -5.44
CA SER A 30 14.71 5.30 -5.13
C SER A 30 16.23 5.33 -5.05
N GLU A 31 16.82 4.43 -4.28
CA GLU A 31 18.22 4.53 -3.86
C GLU A 31 19.16 3.82 -4.83
N VAL A 32 18.75 2.65 -5.34
CA VAL A 32 19.59 1.82 -6.20
C VAL A 32 19.41 2.19 -7.67
N VAL A 33 18.17 2.40 -8.09
CA VAL A 33 17.85 2.76 -9.49
C VAL A 33 17.93 4.29 -9.71
N GLY A 34 17.92 5.09 -8.64
CA GLY A 34 18.05 6.55 -8.73
C GLY A 34 16.80 7.26 -9.23
N ILE A 35 15.62 6.64 -9.12
CA ILE A 35 14.36 7.23 -9.59
C ILE A 35 13.82 8.19 -8.52
N VAL A 36 13.70 9.47 -8.88
CA VAL A 36 13.11 10.48 -8.00
C VAL A 36 11.60 10.24 -7.91
N PRO A 37 11.01 9.99 -6.72
CA PRO A 37 9.59 9.74 -6.60
C PRO A 37 8.78 11.02 -6.86
N CYS A 38 7.63 10.88 -7.51
CA CYS A 38 6.67 11.97 -7.63
C CYS A 38 5.93 12.24 -6.31
N ILE A 39 5.23 13.37 -6.20
CA ILE A 39 4.53 13.77 -4.97
C ILE A 39 3.46 12.73 -4.54
N LEU A 40 2.77 12.10 -5.50
CA LEU A 40 1.78 11.05 -5.23
C LEU A 40 2.42 9.76 -4.72
N CYS A 41 3.53 9.32 -5.33
CA CYS A 41 4.30 8.19 -4.84
C CYS A 41 4.86 8.46 -3.44
N TRP A 42 5.23 9.70 -3.14
CA TRP A 42 5.66 10.10 -1.80
C TRP A 42 4.52 10.02 -0.79
N LEU A 43 3.30 10.47 -1.15
CA LEU A 43 2.10 10.28 -0.32
C LEU A 43 1.78 8.80 -0.09
N GLN A 44 1.96 7.92 -1.09
CA GLN A 44 1.82 6.47 -0.91
C GLN A 44 2.86 5.92 0.08
N ARG A 45 4.11 6.42 0.06
CA ARG A 45 5.15 6.04 1.03
C ARG A 45 4.77 6.43 2.46
N ILE A 46 4.23 7.63 2.67
CA ILE A 46 3.75 8.07 3.99
C ILE A 46 2.64 7.16 4.52
N ALA A 47 1.75 6.67 3.65
CA ALA A 47 0.72 5.71 4.06
C ALA A 47 1.30 4.31 4.33
N MET A 48 2.28 3.86 3.52
CA MET A 48 2.80 2.49 3.58
C MET A 48 3.78 2.25 4.73
N TYR A 49 4.71 3.17 4.99
CA TYR A 49 5.80 2.92 5.95
C TYR A 49 5.30 2.75 7.40
N PRO A 50 4.33 3.55 7.88
CA PRO A 50 3.77 3.35 9.21
C PRO A 50 3.03 2.02 9.35
N LEU A 51 2.42 1.49 8.27
CA LEU A 51 1.74 0.19 8.31
C LEU A 51 2.70 -0.93 8.71
N VAL A 52 3.95 -0.92 8.21
CA VAL A 52 4.96 -1.91 8.58
C VAL A 52 5.23 -1.89 10.08
N ALA A 53 5.38 -0.70 10.67
CA ALA A 53 5.63 -0.53 12.09
C ALA A 53 4.41 -0.89 12.95
N ILE A 54 3.22 -0.41 12.58
CA ILE A 54 1.98 -0.65 13.33
C ILE A 54 1.63 -2.14 13.34
N ILE A 55 1.70 -2.82 12.18
CA ILE A 55 1.42 -4.26 12.11
C ILE A 55 2.48 -5.05 12.89
N ALA A 56 3.77 -4.68 12.81
CA ALA A 56 4.82 -5.32 13.61
C ALA A 56 4.56 -5.24 15.12
N VAL A 57 4.22 -4.04 15.61
CA VAL A 57 3.89 -3.82 17.03
C VAL A 57 2.64 -4.59 17.42
N GLY A 58 1.62 -4.64 16.56
CA GLY A 58 0.41 -5.43 16.77
C GLY A 58 0.70 -6.94 16.90
N ILE A 59 1.62 -7.47 16.10
CA ILE A 59 2.08 -8.87 16.20
C ILE A 59 2.78 -9.11 17.54
N ILE A 60 3.73 -8.25 17.93
CA ILE A 60 4.51 -8.41 19.18
C ILE A 60 3.60 -8.32 20.41
N ARG A 61 2.68 -7.35 20.43
CA ARG A 61 1.76 -7.14 21.55
C ARG A 61 0.54 -8.06 21.53
N ARG A 62 0.37 -8.86 20.47
CA ARG A 62 -0.86 -9.64 20.17
C ARG A 62 -2.11 -8.77 20.30
N ASP A 63 -2.00 -7.54 19.80
CA ASP A 63 -3.04 -6.53 19.97
C ASP A 63 -4.19 -6.77 19.00
N LYS A 64 -5.36 -7.03 19.56
CA LYS A 64 -6.61 -7.32 18.88
C LYS A 64 -7.21 -6.10 18.19
N VAL A 65 -6.90 -4.89 18.65
CA VAL A 65 -7.39 -3.64 18.05
C VAL A 65 -6.48 -3.09 16.95
N VAL A 66 -5.37 -3.77 16.63
CA VAL A 66 -4.46 -3.33 15.55
C VAL A 66 -5.16 -3.08 14.22
N SER A 67 -6.18 -3.88 13.88
CA SER A 67 -6.97 -3.70 12.65
C SER A 67 -7.61 -2.31 12.53
N LEU A 68 -8.03 -1.69 13.64
CA LEU A 68 -8.66 -0.36 13.62
C LEU A 68 -7.69 0.76 13.26
N TYR A 69 -6.40 0.61 13.55
CA TYR A 69 -5.38 1.60 13.19
C TYR A 69 -4.89 1.41 11.75
N VAL A 70 -4.82 0.16 11.30
CA VAL A 70 -4.28 -0.22 9.99
C VAL A 70 -5.27 0.05 8.86
N LEU A 71 -6.57 -0.23 9.08
CA LEU A 71 -7.65 -0.01 8.11
C LEU A 71 -7.71 1.42 7.54
N PRO A 72 -7.80 2.49 8.35
CA PRO A 72 -7.90 3.84 7.80
C PRO A 72 -6.66 4.23 6.99
N LEU A 73 -5.46 3.84 7.45
CA LEU A 73 -4.22 4.10 6.72
C LEU A 73 -4.16 3.35 5.38
N SER A 74 -4.54 2.07 5.37
CA SER A 74 -4.51 1.26 4.15
C SER A 74 -5.54 1.72 3.13
N ILE A 75 -6.72 2.18 3.58
CA ILE A 75 -7.76 2.77 2.73
C ILE A 75 -7.28 4.08 2.10
N ILE A 76 -6.67 4.98 2.88
CA ILE A 76 -6.10 6.23 2.36
C ILE A 76 -5.03 5.92 1.31
N GLY A 77 -4.13 4.99 1.59
CA GLY A 77 -3.11 4.53 0.63
C GLY A 77 -3.73 3.96 -0.65
N ALA A 78 -4.79 3.16 -0.53
CA ALA A 78 -5.52 2.60 -1.67
C ALA A 78 -6.19 3.69 -2.53
N ILE A 79 -6.81 4.71 -1.92
CA ILE A 79 -7.42 5.83 -2.66
C ILE A 79 -6.36 6.61 -3.45
N ILE A 80 -5.21 6.89 -2.84
CA ILE A 80 -4.11 7.60 -3.51
C ILE A 80 -3.55 6.75 -4.66
N ALA A 81 -3.36 5.45 -4.46
CA ALA A 81 -2.90 4.53 -5.50
C ALA A 81 -3.91 4.39 -6.64
N PHE A 82 -5.20 4.38 -6.33
CA PHE A 82 -6.27 4.34 -7.32
C PHE A 82 -6.26 5.61 -8.17
N TYR A 83 -6.17 6.78 -7.54
CA TYR A 83 -6.07 8.07 -8.24
C TYR A 83 -4.84 8.13 -9.16
N GLN A 84 -3.67 7.61 -8.71
CA GLN A 84 -2.48 7.51 -9.55
C GLN A 84 -2.69 6.60 -10.78
N ASN A 85 -3.43 5.49 -10.64
CA ASN A 85 -3.77 4.63 -11.78
C ASN A 85 -4.71 5.35 -12.78
N LEU A 86 -5.68 6.12 -12.28
CA LEU A 86 -6.58 6.92 -13.13
C LEU A 86 -5.81 7.97 -13.95
N LEU A 87 -4.80 8.60 -13.36
CA LEU A 87 -3.90 9.53 -14.05
C LEU A 87 -3.12 8.82 -15.16
N ILE A 88 -2.56 7.64 -14.88
CA ILE A 88 -1.78 6.86 -15.86
C ILE A 88 -2.65 6.38 -17.03
N TRP A 89 -3.92 6.03 -16.78
CA TRP A 89 -4.86 5.63 -17.81
C TRP A 89 -5.41 6.81 -18.64
N GLY A 90 -5.01 8.04 -18.34
CA GLY A 90 -5.43 9.23 -19.08
C GLY A 90 -6.91 9.62 -18.88
N VAL A 91 -7.58 9.04 -17.89
CA VAL A 91 -8.98 9.36 -17.54
C VAL A 91 -9.07 10.73 -16.86
N VAL A 92 -8.02 11.12 -16.13
CA VAL A 92 -7.91 12.39 -15.42
C VAL A 92 -6.77 13.21 -16.03
N SER A 93 -7.03 14.47 -16.36
CA SER A 93 -6.03 15.35 -16.97
C SER A 93 -4.90 15.69 -16.00
N GLU A 94 -3.68 15.78 -16.52
CA GLU A 94 -2.47 16.14 -15.75
C GLU A 94 -2.58 17.52 -15.07
N THR A 95 -3.44 18.40 -15.58
CA THR A 95 -3.76 19.71 -15.00
C THR A 95 -4.46 19.66 -13.64
N LEU A 96 -5.14 18.55 -13.33
CA LEU A 96 -5.77 18.31 -12.03
C LEU A 96 -4.82 17.63 -11.03
N ALA A 97 -3.68 17.12 -11.50
CA ALA A 97 -2.72 16.47 -10.64
C ALA A 97 -1.95 17.53 -9.84
N PRO A 98 -1.72 17.34 -8.52
CA PRO A 98 -0.92 18.25 -7.71
C PRO A 98 0.59 18.15 -8.03
N CYS A 99 0.96 17.77 -9.25
CA CYS A 99 2.33 17.62 -9.73
C CYS A 99 2.89 18.96 -10.26
N SER A 100 2.48 20.10 -9.69
CA SER A 100 2.93 21.46 -10.06
C SER A 100 4.34 21.78 -9.54
N PHE A 101 4.80 21.06 -8.51
CA PHE A 101 6.14 21.17 -7.92
C PHE A 101 6.89 19.83 -8.03
N GLY A 102 7.45 19.50 -9.20
CA GLY A 102 8.36 18.34 -9.35
C GLY A 102 8.26 17.59 -10.66
N VAL A 103 8.86 16.39 -10.70
CA VAL A 103 8.82 15.48 -11.86
C VAL A 103 7.40 15.01 -12.17
N SER A 104 7.03 14.95 -13.45
CA SER A 104 5.66 14.57 -13.85
C SER A 104 5.35 13.13 -13.47
N CYS A 105 4.20 12.97 -12.82
CA CYS A 105 3.67 11.70 -12.31
C CYS A 105 3.34 10.69 -13.44
N VAL A 106 3.20 11.16 -14.68
CA VAL A 106 2.88 10.38 -15.89
C VAL A 106 4.14 9.98 -16.66
N THR A 107 5.16 10.84 -16.70
CA THR A 107 6.41 10.61 -17.46
C THR A 107 7.31 9.56 -16.83
N GLN A 108 7.11 9.23 -15.55
CA GLN A 108 7.88 8.20 -14.82
C GLN A 108 7.09 6.92 -14.57
N SER A 109 6.22 6.55 -15.51
CA SER A 109 5.52 5.27 -15.51
C SER A 109 6.50 4.14 -15.87
N PHE A 110 7.27 3.66 -14.90
CA PHE A 110 8.11 2.47 -15.11
C PHE A 110 7.23 1.21 -15.14
N VAL A 111 7.34 0.49 -16.25
CA VAL A 111 6.68 -0.79 -16.46
C VAL A 111 7.69 -1.88 -16.11
N VAL A 112 7.56 -2.46 -14.92
CA VAL A 112 8.55 -3.42 -14.39
C VAL A 112 8.46 -4.78 -15.12
N LEU A 113 7.40 -5.01 -15.91
CA LEU A 113 7.11 -6.29 -16.59
C LEU A 113 6.37 -6.11 -17.93
N ASN A 114 6.66 -5.05 -18.72
CA ASN A 114 5.94 -4.67 -19.97
C ASN A 114 4.41 -4.48 -19.86
N PHE A 115 3.75 -4.83 -18.74
CA PHE A 115 2.32 -4.63 -18.45
C PHE A 115 2.01 -4.15 -17.02
N ILE A 116 2.86 -4.43 -16.02
CA ILE A 116 2.58 -4.07 -14.61
C ILE A 116 3.27 -2.75 -14.24
N THR A 117 2.47 -1.74 -13.93
CA THR A 117 2.95 -0.43 -13.47
C THR A 117 3.15 -0.44 -11.95
N ILE A 118 4.18 0.28 -11.46
CA ILE A 118 4.44 0.40 -10.01
C ILE A 118 3.20 0.81 -9.19
N PRO A 119 2.34 1.75 -9.66
CA PRO A 119 1.12 2.13 -8.95
C PRO A 119 0.04 1.04 -8.92
N LEU A 120 0.02 0.13 -9.89
CA LEU A 120 -0.88 -1.02 -9.85
C LEU A 120 -0.44 -2.01 -8.78
N LEU A 121 0.88 -2.27 -8.65
CA LEU A 121 1.41 -3.10 -7.56
C LEU A 121 1.08 -2.50 -6.20
N SER A 122 1.27 -1.19 -6.02
CA SER A 122 0.97 -0.54 -4.73
C SER A 122 -0.52 -0.59 -4.38
N LEU A 123 -1.40 -0.40 -5.37
CA LEU A 123 -2.85 -0.55 -5.20
C LEU A 123 -3.21 -1.98 -4.74
N VAL A 124 -2.67 -3.00 -5.41
CA VAL A 124 -2.91 -4.40 -5.04
C VAL A 124 -2.41 -4.69 -3.63
N SER A 125 -1.22 -4.22 -3.25
CA SER A 125 -0.70 -4.36 -1.89
C SER A 125 -1.65 -3.74 -0.85
N PHE A 126 -2.09 -2.50 -1.05
CA PHE A 126 -3.00 -1.83 -0.11
C PHE A 126 -4.37 -2.53 -0.03
N LEU A 127 -4.89 -3.03 -1.15
CA LEU A 127 -6.16 -3.78 -1.16
C LEU A 127 -6.04 -5.11 -0.41
N ILE A 128 -4.96 -5.86 -0.64
CA ILE A 128 -4.73 -7.13 0.07
C ILE A 128 -4.60 -6.89 1.57
N ILE A 129 -3.83 -5.89 2.00
CA ILE A 129 -3.70 -5.51 3.41
C ILE A 129 -5.07 -5.13 3.98
N THR A 130 -5.85 -4.31 3.27
CA THR A 130 -7.18 -3.88 3.71
C THR A 130 -8.12 -5.07 3.91
N ILE A 131 -8.17 -6.00 2.95
CA ILE A 131 -9.02 -7.20 3.01
C ILE A 131 -8.59 -8.11 4.17
N LEU A 132 -7.29 -8.40 4.31
CA LEU A 132 -6.78 -9.25 5.39
C LEU A 132 -7.09 -8.65 6.77
N MET A 133 -6.90 -7.35 6.93
CA MET A 133 -7.16 -6.67 8.21
C MET A 133 -8.65 -6.55 8.52
N ALA A 134 -9.51 -6.40 7.50
CA ALA A 134 -10.96 -6.43 7.66
C ALA A 134 -11.46 -7.83 8.08
N VAL A 135 -10.90 -8.89 7.49
CA VAL A 135 -11.20 -10.28 7.88
C VAL A 135 -10.75 -10.55 9.32
N HIS A 136 -9.53 -10.10 9.68
CA HIS A 136 -9.02 -10.22 11.05
C HIS A 136 -9.91 -9.47 12.05
N TRP A 137 -10.32 -8.24 11.73
CA TRP A 137 -11.22 -7.44 12.58
C TRP A 137 -12.56 -8.13 12.80
N LYS A 138 -13.20 -8.61 11.71
CA LYS A 138 -14.48 -9.30 11.80
C LYS A 138 -14.39 -10.55 12.66
N TYR A 139 -13.34 -11.36 12.48
CA TYR A 139 -13.16 -12.59 13.24
C TYR A 139 -12.95 -12.35 14.73
N ASN A 140 -12.25 -11.28 15.10
CA ASN A 140 -11.97 -10.99 16.49
C ASN A 140 -13.16 -10.32 17.23
N ASN A 141 -14.16 -9.84 16.48
CA ASN A 141 -15.37 -9.20 17.00
C ASN A 141 -16.61 -10.12 16.95
N GLU A 142 -16.48 -11.33 16.38
CA GLU A 142 -17.45 -12.45 16.40
C GLU A 142 -17.10 -13.43 17.54
#